data_AF-A0A2R4T5N0-F1
#
_entry.id   AF-A0A2R4T5N0-F1
#
_cell.length_a   1.000
_cell.length_b   1.000
_cell.length_c   1.000
_cell.angle_alpha   90.00
_cell.angle_beta   90.00
_cell.angle_gamma   90.00
#
_symmetry.space_group_name_H-M   'P 1'
#
loop_
_entity.id
_entity.type
_entity.pdbx_description
1 polymer ?
#
loop_
_entity_poly.entity_id
_entity_poly.type
_entity_poly.pdbx_seq_one_letter_code
_entity_poly.pdbx_strand_id
1 'polypeptide(L)'
;MPGAEIADELPKRLDWEALYALKRRWGTSLKSLVYRAHALGVFRESTYKRAMMLLAQNGDPEPCELGPREAPLLLEKAVRLCEETGVPFDELVARSGLPFDLANEVYATATMTRPRLSLDASSEHVAGEAPAALQLFPG
;
A
#
# COMPACT_ATOMS: atom_id res chain seq x y z
N MET A 1 1.21 5.59 5.47
CA MET A 1 2.55 5.83 6.05
C MET A 1 2.43 6.63 7.35
N PRO A 2 3.01 6.14 8.46
CA PRO A 2 3.00 6.82 9.75
C PRO A 2 3.56 8.24 9.67
N GLY A 3 3.02 9.17 10.46
CA GLY A 3 3.39 10.59 10.40
C GLY A 3 4.68 10.92 11.11
N ALA A 4 4.89 10.34 12.28
CA ALA A 4 6.08 10.55 13.08
C ALA A 4 7.34 10.02 12.36
N GLU A 5 7.27 8.80 11.81
CA GLU A 5 8.43 8.12 11.24
C GLU A 5 8.99 8.81 9.98
N ILE A 6 8.15 9.29 9.06
CA ILE A 6 8.67 9.94 7.85
C ILE A 6 9.17 11.38 8.11
N ALA A 7 8.71 12.04 9.17
CA ALA A 7 8.98 13.47 9.37
C ALA A 7 10.49 13.76 9.37
N ASP A 8 11.27 12.90 10.02
CA ASP A 8 12.72 13.03 10.16
C ASP A 8 13.49 12.67 8.88
N GLU A 9 12.85 11.96 7.96
CA GLU A 9 13.47 11.45 6.74
C GLU A 9 13.12 12.28 5.49
N LEU A 10 12.09 13.13 5.59
CA LEU A 10 11.70 14.04 4.53
C LEU A 10 12.78 15.11 4.30
N PRO A 11 13.16 15.37 3.04
CA PRO A 11 14.14 16.41 2.77
C PRO A 11 13.55 17.79 3.13
N LYS A 12 14.35 18.63 3.80
CA LYS A 12 13.93 20.00 4.19
C LYS A 12 13.75 20.96 3.01
N ARG A 13 14.26 20.58 1.84
CA ARG A 13 14.15 21.31 0.57
C ARG A 13 13.63 20.35 -0.49
N LEU A 14 13.18 20.90 -1.62
CA LEU A 14 12.77 20.07 -2.76
C LEU A 14 13.99 19.37 -3.35
N ASP A 15 14.19 18.12 -2.94
CA ASP A 15 15.25 17.23 -3.39
C ASP A 15 14.61 15.98 -4.01
N TRP A 16 14.70 15.85 -5.32
CA TRP A 16 14.07 14.76 -6.05
C TRP A 16 14.76 13.42 -5.80
N GLU A 17 16.08 13.41 -5.65
CA GLU A 17 16.82 12.17 -5.42
C GLU A 17 16.44 11.55 -4.07
N ALA A 18 16.36 12.38 -3.03
CA ALA A 18 15.87 11.97 -1.72
C ALA A 18 14.40 11.48 -1.78
N LEU A 19 13.53 12.18 -2.52
CA LEU A 19 12.13 11.76 -2.68
C LEU A 19 11.97 10.44 -3.45
N TYR A 20 12.80 10.17 -4.46
CA TYR A 20 12.82 8.88 -5.16
C TYR A 20 13.33 7.74 -4.26
N ALA A 21 14.33 8.01 -3.41
CA ALA A 21 14.78 7.04 -2.42
C ALA A 21 13.66 6.70 -1.42
N LEU A 22 12.94 7.72 -0.92
CA LEU A 22 11.77 7.53 -0.07
C LEU A 22 10.63 6.81 -0.78
N LYS A 23 10.37 7.08 -2.06
CA LYS A 23 9.36 6.37 -2.87
C LYS A 23 9.65 4.86 -2.90
N ARG A 24 10.90 4.46 -3.14
CA ARG A 24 11.29 3.04 -3.12
C ARG A 24 11.14 2.41 -1.73
N ARG A 25 11.56 3.12 -0.68
CA ARG A 25 11.51 2.61 0.69
C ARG A 25 10.07 2.43 1.20
N TRP A 26 9.19 3.37 0.88
CA TRP A 26 7.80 3.38 1.39
C TRP A 26 6.77 2.82 0.40
N GLY A 27 7.17 2.49 -0.83
CA GLY A 27 6.25 1.97 -1.85
C GLY A 27 5.12 2.93 -2.25
N THR A 28 5.33 4.25 -2.12
CA THR A 28 4.28 5.27 -2.31
C THR A 28 4.58 6.23 -3.47
N SER A 29 3.57 6.94 -3.98
CA SER A 29 3.76 7.95 -5.03
C SER A 29 4.59 9.16 -4.56
N LEU A 30 5.25 9.84 -5.49
CA LEU A 30 5.95 11.10 -5.18
C LEU A 30 4.95 12.19 -4.74
N LYS A 31 3.77 12.25 -5.38
CA LYS A 31 2.68 13.15 -4.97
C LYS A 31 2.31 12.96 -3.50
N SER A 32 2.19 11.72 -3.03
CA SER A 32 1.89 11.42 -1.63
C SER A 32 3.00 11.89 -0.68
N LEU A 33 4.27 11.74 -1.05
CA LEU A 33 5.41 12.23 -0.26
C LEU A 33 5.42 13.76 -0.18
N VAL A 34 5.21 14.44 -1.30
CA VAL A 34 5.14 15.91 -1.37
C VAL A 34 3.95 16.44 -0.57
N TYR A 35 2.79 15.79 -0.68
CA TYR A 35 1.61 16.10 0.14
C TYR A 35 1.91 15.93 1.63
N ARG A 36 2.57 14.83 2.00
CA ARG A 36 2.93 14.56 3.40
C ARG A 36 3.92 15.58 3.95
N ALA A 37 4.94 15.95 3.17
CA ALA A 37 5.91 16.98 3.55
C ALA A 37 5.24 18.35 3.80
N HIS A 38 4.24 18.70 3.01
CA HIS A 38 3.45 19.90 3.24
C HIS A 38 2.57 19.78 4.49
N ALA A 39 1.85 18.66 4.65
CA ALA A 39 0.97 18.42 5.80
C ALA A 39 1.72 18.43 7.14
N LEU A 40 3.00 18.02 7.15
CA LEU A 40 3.86 18.05 8.34
C LEU A 40 4.63 19.37 8.52
N GLY A 41 4.41 20.37 7.65
CA GLY A 41 5.06 21.67 7.73
C GLY A 41 6.54 21.69 7.29
N VAL A 42 7.07 20.58 6.76
CA VAL A 42 8.43 20.51 6.20
C VAL A 42 8.53 21.36 4.93
N PHE A 43 7.53 21.27 4.05
CA PHE A 43 7.42 22.11 2.87
C PHE A 43 6.45 23.27 3.11
N ARG A 44 6.90 24.48 2.77
CA ARG A 44 6.02 25.65 2.67
C ARG A 44 5.13 25.52 1.44
N GLU A 45 4.02 26.26 1.44
CA GLU A 45 3.03 26.25 0.36
C GLU A 45 3.64 26.52 -1.03
N SER A 46 4.62 27.43 -1.13
CA SER A 46 5.31 27.74 -2.38
C SER A 46 6.12 26.56 -2.92
N THR A 47 6.86 25.86 -2.04
CA THR A 47 7.61 24.64 -2.38
C THR A 47 6.67 23.53 -2.82
N TYR A 48 5.56 23.34 -2.09
CA TYR A 48 4.54 22.36 -2.41
C TYR A 48 3.92 22.60 -3.80
N LYS A 49 3.46 23.83 -4.09
CA LYS A 49 2.88 24.20 -5.39
C LYS A 49 3.86 23.97 -6.54
N ARG A 50 5.13 24.39 -6.37
CA ARG A 50 6.18 24.14 -7.35
C ARG A 50 6.43 22.64 -7.58
N ALA A 51 6.49 21.86 -6.51
CA ALA A 51 6.69 20.41 -6.59
C ALA A 51 5.53 19.72 -7.33
N MET A 52 4.29 20.06 -7.01
CA MET A 52 3.11 19.50 -7.69
C MET A 52 3.05 19.88 -9.18
N MET A 53 3.46 21.11 -9.55
CA MET A 53 3.56 21.53 -10.95
C MET A 53 4.61 20.72 -11.74
N LEU A 54 5.74 20.41 -11.10
CA LEU A 54 6.78 19.57 -11.71
C LEU A 54 6.30 18.11 -11.84
N LEU A 55 5.60 17.58 -10.83
CA LEU A 55 5.05 16.22 -10.88
C LEU A 55 3.94 16.03 -11.91
N ALA A 56 3.16 17.08 -12.21
CA ALA A 56 2.14 17.01 -13.25
C ALA A 56 2.71 16.67 -14.64
N GLN A 57 4.02 16.88 -14.85
CA GLN A 57 4.72 16.57 -16.10
C GLN A 57 5.28 15.14 -16.14
N ASN A 58 5.27 14.41 -15.02
CA ASN A 58 5.99 13.13 -14.87
C ASN A 58 5.17 11.86 -15.17
N GLY A 59 3.99 11.97 -15.78
CA GLY A 59 3.12 10.82 -16.05
C GLY A 59 2.47 10.23 -14.78
N ASP A 60 1.48 9.35 -14.96
CA ASP A 60 0.77 8.69 -13.85
C ASP A 60 0.63 7.17 -14.14
N PRO A 61 1.17 6.28 -13.28
CA PRO A 61 2.01 6.58 -12.12
C PRO A 61 3.41 7.07 -12.52
N GLU A 62 4.07 7.86 -11.65
CA GLU A 62 5.42 8.36 -11.97
C GLU A 62 6.41 7.18 -12.11
N PRO A 63 7.28 7.14 -13.14
CA PRO A 63 8.20 6.04 -13.38
C PRO A 63 9.07 5.72 -12.16
N CYS A 64 8.91 4.52 -11.61
CA CYS A 64 9.77 3.98 -10.56
C CYS A 64 9.46 2.49 -10.41
N GLU A 65 10.50 1.66 -10.38
CA GLU A 65 10.35 0.25 -10.03
C GLU A 65 10.20 0.14 -8.50
N LEU A 66 8.99 -0.17 -8.04
CA LEU A 66 8.66 -0.37 -6.62
C LEU A 66 8.88 -1.83 -6.17
N GLY A 67 9.56 -2.62 -7.00
CA GLY A 67 9.71 -4.05 -6.79
C GLY A 67 8.43 -4.83 -7.15
N PRO A 68 8.35 -6.10 -6.70
CA PRO A 68 7.19 -6.94 -6.99
C PRO A 68 5.92 -6.38 -6.36
N ARG A 69 4.79 -6.54 -7.06
CA ARG A 69 3.48 -6.18 -6.53
C ARG A 69 3.13 -7.07 -5.35
N GLU A 70 2.39 -6.51 -4.40
CA GLU A 70 1.85 -7.31 -3.29
C GLU A 70 0.88 -8.39 -3.83
N ALA A 71 0.94 -9.56 -3.20
CA ALA A 71 0.07 -10.70 -3.49
C ALA A 71 -1.14 -10.70 -2.54
N PRO A 72 -2.38 -10.96 -3.02
CA PRO A 72 -3.57 -10.90 -2.20
C PRO A 72 -3.68 -12.11 -1.24
N LEU A 73 -3.37 -11.91 0.04
CA LEU A 73 -3.44 -12.96 1.07
C LEU A 73 -4.88 -13.38 1.43
N LEU A 74 -5.80 -12.41 1.54
CA LEU A 74 -7.17 -12.69 1.98
C LEU A 74 -8.01 -13.36 0.90
N LEU A 75 -7.64 -13.17 -0.37
CA LEU A 75 -8.39 -13.74 -1.48
C LEU A 75 -8.34 -15.26 -1.45
N GLU A 76 -7.17 -15.86 -1.26
CA GLU A 76 -7.05 -17.33 -1.16
C GLU A 76 -7.85 -17.90 0.01
N LYS A 77 -7.89 -17.19 1.15
CA LYS A 77 -8.71 -17.59 2.31
C LYS A 77 -10.20 -17.55 2.02
N ALA A 78 -10.65 -16.46 1.39
CA ALA A 78 -12.06 -16.27 1.07
C ALA A 78 -12.54 -17.32 0.07
N VAL A 79 -11.76 -17.60 -0.98
CA VAL A 79 -12.08 -18.63 -1.98
C VAL A 79 -12.20 -20.00 -1.34
N ARG A 80 -11.22 -20.42 -0.52
CA ARG A 80 -11.29 -21.71 0.20
C ARG A 80 -12.51 -21.82 1.11
N LEU A 81 -12.84 -20.75 1.84
CA LEU A 81 -14.03 -20.74 2.69
C LEU A 81 -15.34 -20.87 1.87
N CYS A 82 -15.39 -20.23 0.69
CA CYS A 82 -16.50 -20.40 -0.23
C CYS A 82 -16.59 -21.86 -0.73
N GLU A 83 -15.47 -22.48 -1.10
CA GLU A 83 -15.42 -23.87 -1.55
C GLU A 83 -15.88 -24.84 -0.43
N GLU A 84 -15.43 -24.63 0.81
CA GLU A 84 -15.86 -25.40 1.98
C GLU A 84 -17.37 -25.27 2.26
N THR A 85 -17.98 -24.16 1.87
CA THR A 85 -19.43 -23.91 1.99
C THR A 85 -20.21 -24.28 0.72
N GLY A 86 -19.55 -24.91 -0.26
CA GLY A 86 -20.16 -25.44 -1.47
C GLY A 86 -20.28 -24.46 -2.65
N VAL A 87 -19.61 -23.30 -2.58
CA VAL A 87 -19.55 -22.31 -3.66
C VAL A 87 -18.17 -22.38 -4.33
N PRO A 88 -18.04 -23.03 -5.51
CA PRO A 88 -16.77 -23.11 -6.21
C PRO A 88 -16.33 -21.74 -6.74
N PHE A 89 -15.03 -21.58 -6.99
CA PHE A 89 -14.44 -20.34 -7.51
C PHE A 89 -15.15 -19.81 -8.77
N ASP A 90 -15.48 -20.70 -9.72
CA ASP A 90 -16.15 -20.34 -10.97
C ASP A 90 -17.53 -19.70 -10.74
N GLU A 91 -18.29 -20.22 -9.76
CA GLU A 91 -19.58 -19.67 -9.37
C GLU A 91 -19.41 -18.34 -8.63
N LEU A 92 -18.41 -18.24 -7.75
CA LEU A 92 -18.08 -16.99 -7.05
C LEU A 92 -17.78 -15.86 -8.04
N VAL A 93 -16.98 -16.14 -9.06
CA VAL A 93 -16.62 -15.17 -10.11
C VAL A 93 -17.81 -14.81 -10.98
N ALA A 94 -18.63 -15.78 -11.38
CA ALA A 94 -19.86 -15.52 -12.13
C ALA A 94 -20.81 -14.58 -11.37
N ARG A 95 -20.85 -14.68 -10.04
CA ARG A 95 -21.69 -13.83 -9.16
C ARG A 95 -21.06 -12.47 -8.85
N SER A 96 -19.74 -12.31 -8.97
CA SER A 96 -19.05 -11.06 -8.64
C SER A 96 -19.11 -10.01 -9.76
N GLY A 97 -19.53 -10.39 -10.97
CA GLY A 97 -19.52 -9.52 -12.15
C GLY A 97 -18.11 -9.23 -12.68
N LEU A 98 -17.10 -9.99 -12.24
CA LEU A 98 -15.74 -9.87 -12.75
C LEU A 98 -15.58 -10.76 -13.99
N PRO A 99 -14.85 -10.30 -15.03
CA PRO A 99 -14.42 -11.18 -16.10
C PRO A 99 -13.61 -12.35 -15.53
N PHE A 100 -13.90 -13.57 -15.99
CA PHE A 100 -13.27 -14.76 -15.45
C PHE A 100 -11.75 -14.74 -15.56
N ASP A 101 -11.23 -14.35 -16.73
CA ASP A 101 -9.79 -14.27 -16.97
C ASP A 101 -9.10 -13.32 -15.99
N LEU A 102 -9.69 -12.15 -15.73
CA LEU A 102 -9.15 -11.19 -14.77
C LEU A 102 -9.19 -11.74 -13.33
N ALA A 103 -10.30 -12.37 -12.94
CA ALA A 103 -10.42 -12.96 -11.61
C ALA A 103 -9.40 -14.11 -11.42
N ASN A 104 -9.21 -14.93 -12.44
CA ASN A 104 -8.24 -16.01 -12.45
C ASN A 104 -6.79 -15.50 -12.43
N GLU A 105 -6.45 -14.46 -13.19
CA GLU A 105 -5.14 -13.81 -13.14
C GLU A 105 -4.83 -13.28 -11.74
N VAL A 106 -5.78 -12.57 -11.11
CA VAL A 106 -5.59 -12.06 -9.75
C VAL A 106 -5.49 -13.21 -8.75
N TYR A 107 -6.35 -14.22 -8.84
CA TYR A 107 -6.32 -15.39 -7.97
C TYR A 107 -5.02 -16.19 -8.08
N ALA A 108 -4.46 -16.33 -9.29
CA ALA A 108 -3.18 -17.00 -9.51
C ALA A 108 -1.99 -16.30 -8.81
N THR A 109 -2.12 -15.02 -8.48
CA THR A 109 -1.12 -14.29 -7.68
C THR A 109 -1.35 -14.40 -6.17
N ALA A 110 -2.49 -14.95 -5.73
CA ALA A 110 -2.82 -15.08 -4.32
C ALA A 110 -1.83 -16.02 -3.62
N THR A 111 -1.56 -15.74 -2.35
CA THR A 111 -0.65 -16.57 -1.56
C THR A 111 -1.12 -16.70 -0.12
N MET A 112 -1.00 -17.90 0.44
CA MET A 112 -1.16 -18.16 1.87
C MET A 112 0.05 -17.71 2.71
N THR A 113 1.14 -17.29 2.07
CA THR A 113 2.34 -16.84 2.78
C THR A 113 2.03 -15.52 3.46
N ARG A 114 1.87 -15.55 4.78
CA ARG A 114 1.72 -14.33 5.58
C ARG A 114 2.95 -13.45 5.36
N PRO A 115 2.81 -12.21 4.85
CA PRO A 115 3.94 -11.30 4.77
C PRO A 115 4.45 -11.03 6.18
N ARG A 116 5.75 -11.21 6.39
CA ARG A 116 6.41 -10.84 7.65
C ARG A 116 6.87 -9.40 7.52
N LEU A 117 6.26 -8.54 8.33
CA LEU A 117 6.76 -7.20 8.54
C LEU A 117 7.96 -7.30 9.50
N SER A 118 9.18 -7.14 8.98
CA SER A 118 10.33 -6.83 9.83
C SER A 118 10.27 -5.33 10.10
N LEU A 119 9.89 -4.97 11.32
CA LEU A 119 10.11 -3.62 11.79
C LEU A 119 11.57 -3.55 12.21
N ASP A 120 12.42 -2.90 11.42
CA ASP A 120 13.74 -2.49 11.89
C ASP A 120 13.54 -1.34 12.89
N ALA A 121 13.00 -1.66 14.07
CA ALA A 121 12.75 -0.70 15.13
C ALA A 121 13.96 -0.66 16.06
N SER A 122 14.75 0.39 15.93
CA SER A 122 15.44 0.91 17.11
C SER A 122 14.36 1.53 18.02
N SER A 123 14.34 1.08 19.27
CA SER A 123 13.55 1.53 20.45
C SER A 123 12.18 0.89 20.72
N GLU A 124 12.23 -0.03 21.71
CA GLU A 124 11.30 -0.38 22.80
C GLU A 124 9.79 -0.51 22.51
N HIS A 125 9.33 -1.76 22.48
CA HIS A 125 7.92 -2.16 22.41
C HIS A 125 7.37 -2.44 23.82
N VAL A 126 6.34 -1.69 24.24
CA VAL A 126 5.47 -2.10 25.37
C VAL A 126 4.40 -3.03 24.80
N ALA A 127 4.28 -4.22 25.37
CA ALA A 127 3.34 -5.25 24.93
C ALA A 127 1.88 -4.76 25.06
N GLY A 128 1.29 -4.36 23.93
CA GLY A 128 -0.13 -4.04 23.80
C GLY A 128 -0.92 -5.28 23.35
N GLU A 129 -2.02 -5.53 24.04
CA GLU A 129 -2.97 -6.63 23.84
C GLU A 129 -3.42 -6.76 22.37
N ALA A 130 -3.52 -7.99 21.88
CA ALA A 130 -3.85 -8.28 20.48
C ALA A 130 -5.22 -7.69 20.09
N PRO A 131 -5.34 -6.99 18.95
CA PRO A 131 -6.61 -6.40 18.54
C PRO A 131 -7.64 -7.50 18.27
N ALA A 132 -8.83 -7.35 18.85
CA ALA A 132 -9.97 -8.23 18.64
C ALA A 132 -10.26 -8.38 17.13
N ALA A 133 -10.49 -9.63 16.70
CA ALA A 133 -10.76 -9.97 15.32
C ALA A 133 -11.92 -9.13 14.76
N LEU A 134 -11.66 -8.43 13.64
CA LEU A 134 -12.67 -7.75 12.85
C LEU A 134 -13.73 -8.78 12.40
N GLN A 135 -14.91 -8.75 13.01
CA GLN A 135 -16.09 -9.44 12.49
C GLN A 135 -16.49 -8.75 11.20
N LEU A 136 -16.22 -9.39 10.07
CA LEU A 136 -16.33 -8.75 8.75
C LEU A 136 -17.75 -8.64 8.21
N PHE A 137 -18.77 -9.31 8.76
CA PHE A 137 -20.17 -9.12 8.36
C PHE A 137 -21.15 -9.48 9.51
N PRO A 138 -22.23 -8.71 9.75
CA PRO A 138 -23.33 -9.16 10.58
C PRO A 138 -24.16 -10.21 9.83
N GLY A 139 -24.59 -11.24 10.55
CA GLY A 139 -25.44 -12.34 10.05
C GLY A 139 -26.91 -12.00 9.95
#